data_AF-V5H8R2-F1
#
_entry.id   AF-V5H8R2-F1
#
_cell.length_a   1.000
_cell.length_b   1.000
_cell.length_c   1.000
_cell.angle_alpha   90.00
_cell.angle_beta   90.00
_cell.angle_gamma   90.00
#
_symmetry.space_group_name_H-M   'P 1'
#
loop_
_entity.id
_entity.type
_entity.pdbx_description
1 polymer ?
#
loop_
_entity_poly.entity_id
_entity_poly.type
_entity_poly.pdbx_seq_one_letter_code
_entity_poly.pdbx_strand_id
1 'polypeptide(L)'
;VSIFTCVATTQQKTYSFGVISDDIVHDTAHALFALSAIEEWLEEHIPVFLELIYVSDGAASHFKNRFQLHEMVKRNEVTKWIFSATGHGKSACDGVGAVLKH
;
A
#
# COMPACT_ATOMS: atom_id res chain seq x y z
N VAL A 1 2.08 5.46 18.04
CA VAL A 1 2.40 4.59 16.90
C VAL A 1 1.34 4.70 15.83
N SER A 2 1.78 4.78 14.59
CA SER A 2 0.97 4.64 13.38
C SER A 2 1.07 3.21 12.85
N ILE A 3 -0.03 2.73 12.25
CA ILE A 3 -0.08 1.43 11.58
C ILE A 3 -0.53 1.66 10.14
N PHE A 4 0.25 1.15 9.20
CA PHE A 4 -0.12 1.05 7.79
C PHE A 4 -0.29 -0.42 7.44
N THR A 5 -1.41 -0.77 6.80
CA THR A 5 -1.68 -2.15 6.41
C THR A 5 -1.82 -2.30 4.91
N CYS A 6 -1.26 -3.38 4.39
CA CYS A 6 -1.27 -3.70 2.97
C CYS A 6 -1.49 -5.20 2.77
N VAL A 7 -2.09 -5.55 1.65
CA VAL A 7 -2.18 -6.95 1.19
C VAL A 7 -1.54 -7.01 -0.19
N ALA A 8 -0.55 -7.89 -0.35
CA ALA A 8 0.04 -8.19 -1.66
C ALA A 8 -0.39 -9.59 -2.08
N THR A 9 -0.92 -9.72 -3.29
CA THR A 9 -1.33 -11.03 -3.84
C THR A 9 -0.49 -11.35 -5.06
N THR A 10 0.13 -12.53 -5.06
CA THR A 10 0.81 -13.11 -6.21
C THR A 10 -0.01 -14.28 -6.78
N GLN A 11 0.44 -14.87 -7.89
CA GLN A 11 -0.18 -16.06 -8.45
C GLN A 11 -0.12 -17.27 -7.49
N GLN A 12 0.82 -17.30 -6.57
CA GLN A 12 1.09 -18.46 -5.69
C GLN A 12 0.55 -18.26 -4.28
N LYS A 13 0.61 -17.02 -3.77
CA LYS A 13 0.35 -16.72 -2.37
C LYS A 13 -0.07 -15.26 -2.15
N THR A 14 -0.89 -15.05 -1.12
CA THR A 14 -1.22 -13.74 -0.55
C THR A 14 -0.41 -13.49 0.72
N TYR A 15 0.06 -12.25 0.87
CA TYR A 15 0.81 -11.74 2.00
C TYR A 15 0.05 -10.57 2.63
N SER A 16 0.04 -10.51 3.95
CA SER A 16 -0.55 -9.41 4.71
C SER A 16 0.54 -8.71 5.50
N PHE A 17 0.62 -7.39 5.36
CA PHE A 17 1.63 -6.55 5.99
C PHE A 17 0.99 -5.58 6.97
N GLY A 18 1.68 -5.38 8.09
CA GLY A 18 1.45 -4.30 9.03
C GLY A 18 2.77 -3.58 9.29
N VAL A 19 2.91 -2.36 8.81
CA VAL A 19 4.07 -1.51 9.08
C VAL A 19 3.73 -0.63 10.27
N ILE A 20 4.55 -0.71 11.31
CA ILE A 20 4.39 0.06 12.55
C ILE A 20 5.47 1.14 12.57
N SER A 21 5.08 2.38 12.84
CA SER A 21 6.01 3.49 13.06
C SER A 21 5.66 4.25 14.33
N ASP A 22 6.66 4.79 15.01
CA ASP A 22 6.45 5.67 16.16
C ASP A 22 5.95 7.06 15.76
N ASP A 23 6.04 7.41 14.47
CA ASP A 23 5.48 8.64 13.92
C ASP A 23 3.95 8.66 14.07
N ILE A 24 3.41 9.74 14.66
CA ILE A 24 1.98 9.92 14.90
C ILE A 24 1.30 10.80 13.85
N VAL A 25 2.07 11.41 12.94
CA VAL A 25 1.56 12.44 12.02
C VAL A 25 0.68 11.86 10.91
N HIS A 26 0.74 10.53 10.67
CA HIS A 26 -0.18 9.79 9.79
C HIS A 26 -0.44 10.51 8.45
N ASP A 27 0.62 11.03 7.85
CA ASP A 27 0.55 11.82 6.63
C ASP A 27 0.92 11.00 5.39
N THR A 28 1.09 11.69 4.26
CA THR A 28 1.50 11.07 3.00
C THR A 28 2.92 10.48 3.08
N ALA A 29 3.83 11.10 3.84
CA ALA A 29 5.20 10.60 3.96
C ALA A 29 5.22 9.24 4.66
N HIS A 30 4.41 9.07 5.71
CA HIS A 30 4.24 7.77 6.36
C HIS A 30 3.71 6.70 5.40
N ALA A 31 2.71 7.02 4.58
CA ALA A 31 2.14 6.08 3.61
C ALA A 31 3.17 5.66 2.54
N LEU A 32 3.96 6.60 2.03
CA LEU A 32 5.03 6.30 1.07
C LEU A 32 6.12 5.44 1.70
N PHE A 33 6.60 5.81 2.89
CA PHE A 33 7.62 5.06 3.61
C PHE A 33 7.19 3.60 3.84
N ALA A 34 5.96 3.40 4.32
CA ALA A 34 5.43 2.06 4.57
C ALA A 34 5.32 1.24 3.28
N LEU A 35 4.87 1.83 2.17
CA LEU A 35 4.81 1.16 0.88
C LEU A 35 6.19 0.79 0.35
N SER A 36 7.17 1.70 0.44
CA SER A 36 8.55 1.41 0.02
C SER A 36 9.15 0.22 0.80
N ALA A 37 8.94 0.16 2.11
CA ALA A 37 9.41 -0.97 2.93
C ALA A 37 8.75 -2.31 2.52
N ILE A 38 7.47 -2.28 2.15
CA ILE A 38 6.77 -3.47 1.65
C ILE A 38 7.30 -3.86 0.28
N GLU A 39 7.47 -2.91 -0.63
CA GLU A 39 8.00 -3.17 -1.97
C GLU A 39 9.40 -3.76 -1.93
N GLU A 40 10.30 -3.24 -1.09
CA GLU A 40 11.64 -3.78 -0.87
C GLU A 40 11.55 -5.25 -0.40
N TRP A 41 10.69 -5.53 0.58
CA TRP A 41 10.45 -6.90 1.03
C TRP A 41 9.93 -7.80 -0.11
N LEU A 42 9.00 -7.32 -0.94
CA LEU A 42 8.47 -8.07 -2.07
C LEU A 42 9.56 -8.37 -3.10
N GLU A 43 10.42 -7.41 -3.42
CA GLU A 43 11.54 -7.58 -4.37
C GLU A 43 12.58 -8.60 -3.88
N GLU A 44 12.84 -8.64 -2.58
CA GLU A 44 13.77 -9.61 -1.99
C GLU A 44 13.22 -11.03 -1.94
N HIS A 45 11.90 -11.19 -1.75
CA HIS A 45 11.28 -12.49 -1.42
C HIS A 45 10.46 -13.09 -2.57
N ILE A 46 10.11 -12.30 -3.57
CA ILE A 46 9.24 -12.72 -4.68
C ILE A 46 10.03 -12.65 -5.98
N PRO A 47 9.99 -13.68 -6.83
CA PRO A 47 10.62 -13.62 -8.15
C PRO A 47 10.18 -12.39 -8.94
N VAL A 48 11.05 -11.92 -9.84
CA VAL A 48 10.79 -10.78 -10.73
C VAL A 48 9.39 -10.86 -11.32
N PHE A 49 8.57 -9.85 -11.02
CA PHE A 49 7.21 -9.73 -11.53
C PHE A 49 7.17 -8.82 -12.76
N LEU A 50 6.41 -9.24 -13.78
CA LEU A 50 6.24 -8.48 -15.04
C LEU A 50 5.15 -7.42 -14.93
N GLU A 51 4.22 -7.57 -13.98
CA GLU A 51 3.07 -6.70 -13.80
C GLU A 51 2.81 -6.47 -12.32
N LEU A 52 2.66 -5.18 -11.95
CA LEU A 52 2.29 -4.72 -10.63
C LEU A 52 1.02 -3.86 -10.73
N ILE A 53 -0.02 -4.25 -10.00
CA ILE A 53 -1.31 -3.57 -9.96
C ILE A 53 -1.49 -2.99 -8.55
N TYR A 54 -1.61 -1.67 -8.45
CA TYR A 54 -1.91 -1.03 -7.18
C TYR A 54 -3.41 -0.88 -6.98
N VAL A 55 -3.86 -1.18 -5.76
CA VAL A 55 -5.23 -0.94 -5.31
C VAL A 55 -5.18 -0.12 -4.03
N SER A 56 -5.79 1.07 -4.02
CA SER A 56 -5.82 1.95 -2.85
C SER A 56 -7.23 2.42 -2.46
N ASP A 57 -7.43 2.65 -1.17
CA ASP A 57 -8.58 3.36 -0.63
C ASP A 57 -8.42 4.88 -0.86
N GLY A 58 -9.52 5.55 -1.17
CA GLY A 58 -9.64 6.98 -1.37
C GLY A 58 -9.32 7.40 -2.79
N ALA A 59 -9.82 8.57 -3.17
CA ALA A 59 -9.49 9.16 -4.46
C ALA A 59 -8.01 9.52 -4.57
N ALA A 60 -7.51 9.76 -5.78
CA ALA A 60 -6.13 10.20 -6.00
C ALA A 60 -5.76 11.48 -5.23
N SER A 61 -6.73 12.36 -4.94
CA SER A 61 -6.55 13.57 -4.14
C SER A 61 -6.48 13.33 -2.62
N HIS A 62 -6.83 12.13 -2.17
CA HIS A 62 -6.76 11.76 -0.75
C HIS A 62 -5.30 11.80 -0.28
N PHE A 63 -5.06 12.20 0.97
CA PHE A 63 -3.70 12.46 1.45
C PHE A 63 -2.78 11.24 1.27
N LYS A 64 -3.30 10.01 1.50
CA LYS A 64 -2.53 8.76 1.32
C LYS A 64 -2.05 8.54 -0.13
N ASN A 65 -2.78 9.10 -1.10
CA ASN A 65 -2.60 8.84 -2.53
C ASN A 65 -1.94 10.02 -3.27
N ARG A 66 -1.86 11.20 -2.62
CA ARG A 66 -1.44 12.46 -3.24
C ARG A 66 -0.10 12.37 -4.01
N PHE A 67 0.84 11.57 -3.53
CA PHE A 67 2.16 11.38 -4.15
C PHE A 67 2.39 9.96 -4.66
N GLN A 68 1.42 9.05 -4.52
CA GLN A 68 1.57 7.66 -4.95
C GLN A 68 1.81 7.56 -6.45
N LEU A 69 1.07 8.33 -7.26
CA LEU A 69 1.26 8.32 -8.71
C LEU A 69 2.69 8.72 -9.10
N HIS A 70 3.29 9.68 -8.39
CA HIS A 70 4.67 10.11 -8.67
C HIS A 70 5.69 9.00 -8.40
N GLU A 71 5.47 8.18 -7.37
CA GLU A 71 6.34 7.02 -7.10
C GLU A 71 6.08 5.89 -8.10
N MET A 72 4.82 5.60 -8.43
CA MET A 72 4.45 4.55 -9.38
C MET A 72 5.07 4.75 -10.75
N VAL A 73 5.10 5.98 -11.28
CA VAL A 73 5.66 6.26 -12.62
C VAL A 73 7.18 6.10 -12.70
N LYS A 74 7.88 5.91 -11.57
CA LYS A 74 9.32 5.59 -11.56
C LYS A 74 9.59 4.12 -11.84
N ARG A 75 8.55 3.28 -11.79
CA ARG A 75 8.61 1.82 -11.98
C ARG A 75 7.96 1.44 -13.30
N ASN A 76 8.61 0.58 -14.08
CA ASN A 76 8.09 0.15 -15.39
C ASN A 76 7.09 -0.99 -15.28
N GLU A 77 7.10 -1.71 -14.15
CA GLU A 77 6.28 -2.88 -13.86
C GLU A 77 4.84 -2.47 -13.49
N VAL A 78 4.62 -1.20 -13.12
CA VAL A 78 3.31 -0.71 -12.70
C VAL A 78 2.42 -0.48 -13.92
N THR A 79 1.51 -1.42 -14.17
CA THR A 79 0.64 -1.34 -15.35
C THR A 79 -0.69 -0.66 -15.05
N LYS A 80 -1.16 -0.74 -13.80
CA LYS A 80 -2.50 -0.26 -13.41
C LYS A 80 -2.51 0.27 -11.98
N TRP A 81 -3.31 1.32 -11.80
CA TRP A 81 -3.70 1.81 -10.49
C TRP A 81 -5.22 1.92 -10.40
N ILE A 82 -5.81 1.23 -9.43
CA ILE A 82 -7.23 1.20 -9.13
C ILE A 82 -7.43 1.85 -7.76
N PHE A 83 -8.35 2.81 -7.66
CA PHE A 83 -8.61 3.49 -6.39
C PHE A 83 -10.10 3.77 -6.20
N SER A 84 -10.55 3.87 -4.94
CA SER A 84 -11.98 4.09 -4.64
C SER A 84 -12.39 5.55 -4.84
N ALA A 85 -13.68 5.78 -5.10
CA ALA A 85 -14.25 7.12 -5.20
C ALA A 85 -14.24 7.83 -3.83
N THR A 86 -14.16 9.17 -3.84
CA THR A 86 -14.22 10.01 -2.63
C THR A 86 -15.42 9.62 -1.76
N GLY A 87 -15.18 9.21 -0.51
CA GLY A 87 -16.23 8.93 0.48
C GLY A 87 -16.55 7.45 0.73
N HIS A 88 -15.96 6.50 -0.01
CA HIS A 88 -16.05 5.07 0.31
C HIS A 88 -14.80 4.63 1.07
N GLY A 89 -14.85 4.80 2.39
CA GLY A 89 -13.67 4.83 3.26
C GLY A 89 -13.25 3.52 3.92
N LYS A 90 -13.55 2.35 3.34
CA LYS A 90 -12.97 1.08 3.80
C LYS A 90 -12.77 0.09 2.66
N SER A 91 -11.66 -0.64 2.67
CA SER A 91 -11.31 -1.70 1.73
C SER A 91 -11.02 -3.02 2.46
N ALA A 92 -10.86 -4.12 1.72
CA ALA A 92 -10.50 -5.42 2.28
C ALA A 92 -9.21 -5.38 3.13
N CYS A 93 -8.31 -4.43 2.86
CA CYS A 93 -7.08 -4.21 3.61
C CYS A 93 -7.32 -3.79 5.08
N ASP A 94 -8.47 -3.19 5.40
CA ASP A 94 -8.78 -2.77 6.78
C ASP A 94 -8.97 -3.96 7.73
N GLY A 95 -9.28 -5.14 7.19
CA GLY A 95 -9.37 -6.39 7.97
C GLY A 95 -8.03 -6.80 8.58
N VAL A 96 -6.90 -6.49 7.91
CA VAL A 96 -5.55 -6.75 8.45
C VAL A 96 -5.28 -5.83 9.65
N GLY A 97 -5.68 -4.56 9.56
CA GLY A 97 -5.51 -3.59 10.64
C GLY A 97 -6.32 -3.94 11.89
N ALA A 98 -7.49 -4.57 11.71
CA ALA A 98 -8.34 -5.01 12.82
C ALA A 98 -7.69 -6.13 13.67
N VAL A 99 -6.81 -6.95 13.10
CA VAL A 99 -6.08 -8.01 13.82
C VAL A 99 -4.86 -7.48 14.56
N LEU A 100 -4.20 -6.46 13.99
CA LEU A 100 -2.99 -5.85 14.56
C LEU A 100 -3.29 -4.89 15.71
N LYS A 101 -4.44 -4.22 15.67
CA LYS A 101 -4.85 -3.23 16.67
C LYS A 101 -5.63 -3.92 17.79
N HIS A 102 -4.91 -4.45 18.77
CA HIS A 102 -5.46 -4.98 20.03
C HIS A 102 -5.26 -4.00 21.19
#